data_AF-A0A2T7ATC6-F1
#
_entry.id   AF-A0A2T7ATC6-F1
#
_cell.length_a   1.000
_cell.length_b   1.000
_cell.length_c   1.000
_cell.angle_alpha   90.00
_cell.angle_beta   90.00
_cell.angle_gamma   90.00
#
_symmetry.space_group_name_H-M   'P 1'
#
loop_
_entity.id
_entity.type
_entity.pdbx_description
1 polymer ?
#
loop_
_entity_poly.entity_id
_entity_poly.type
_entity_poly.pdbx_seq_one_letter_code
_entity_poly.pdbx_strand_id
1 'polypeptide(L)'
;MEAAFPVVSKIDFAIGSVAGVLAPDNLDSWGYWLKHHCRCLYGEDLSQRFAHFRPSRTIAQAVNGDVVAVINADIAALSGQPDEKRRIPFQRAAARKRIRATNLLRADDDTDWPDTLEDYLALFAKKYPSKVHELNDVLRESRTPGEAPDKFIARTQRFMAWFRQQLAEQKSAPEAGLARGVRPPFSCAVLPRYRTDHHTLARGSSLKRVV
;
A
#
# COMPACT_ATOMS: atom_id res chain seq x y z
N MET A 1 22.76 8.21 13.60
CA MET A 1 22.51 8.22 12.15
C MET A 1 21.60 9.38 11.75
N GLU A 2 20.42 9.54 12.37
CA GLU A 2 19.49 10.65 12.06
C GLU A 2 20.10 12.05 12.23
N ALA A 3 20.90 12.29 13.27
CA ALA A 3 21.57 13.58 13.48
C ALA A 3 22.58 13.94 12.38
N ALA A 4 23.14 12.96 11.67
CA ALA A 4 24.11 13.16 10.60
C ALA A 4 23.43 13.34 9.21
N PHE A 5 22.17 12.92 9.07
CA PHE A 5 21.44 12.95 7.80
C PHE A 5 20.02 13.50 8.00
N PRO A 6 19.86 14.82 8.20
CA PRO A 6 18.57 15.43 8.56
C PRO A 6 17.50 15.29 7.46
N VAL A 7 17.88 14.93 6.23
CA VAL A 7 16.96 14.65 5.12
C VAL A 7 16.38 13.23 5.14
N VAL A 8 17.00 12.30 5.87
CA VAL A 8 16.57 10.90 5.97
C VAL A 8 15.71 10.73 7.21
N SER A 9 14.42 10.50 7.01
CA SER A 9 13.44 10.39 8.11
C SER A 9 13.33 8.99 8.70
N LYS A 10 13.73 7.94 7.96
CA LYS A 10 13.70 6.53 8.41
C LYS A 10 14.48 5.64 7.44
N ILE A 11 15.10 4.58 7.94
CA ILE A 11 15.57 3.43 7.14
C ILE A 11 14.99 2.15 7.78
N ASP A 12 14.42 1.28 6.95
CA ASP A 12 13.89 -0.02 7.33
C ASP A 12 14.57 -1.11 6.50
N PHE A 13 14.83 -2.27 7.12
CA PHE A 13 15.40 -3.43 6.44
C PHE A 13 14.38 -4.57 6.43
N ALA A 14 14.17 -5.15 5.25
CA ALA A 14 13.45 -6.41 5.09
C ALA A 14 14.46 -7.46 4.64
N ILE A 15 14.64 -8.51 5.45
CA ILE A 15 15.66 -9.54 5.23
C ILE A 15 14.96 -10.84 4.86
N GLY A 16 15.47 -11.52 3.83
CA GLY A 16 14.98 -12.81 3.38
C GLY A 16 16.07 -13.62 2.70
N SER A 17 15.94 -14.94 2.68
CA SER A 17 16.79 -15.81 1.87
C SER A 17 16.33 -15.81 0.42
N VAL A 18 17.24 -16.05 -0.52
CA VAL A 18 16.88 -16.16 -1.95
C VAL A 18 15.83 -17.24 -2.17
N ALA A 19 15.98 -18.40 -1.52
CA ALA A 19 15.00 -19.48 -1.59
C ALA A 19 13.61 -19.05 -1.07
N GLY A 20 13.57 -18.29 0.04
CA GLY A 20 12.31 -17.79 0.60
C GLY A 20 11.66 -16.74 -0.30
N VAL A 21 12.44 -15.79 -0.81
CA VAL A 21 11.98 -14.72 -1.71
C VAL A 21 11.42 -15.28 -3.02
N LEU A 22 12.03 -16.34 -3.56
CA LEU A 22 11.61 -16.98 -4.81
C LEU A 22 10.55 -18.08 -4.61
N ALA A 23 10.15 -18.37 -3.36
CA ALA A 23 9.14 -19.38 -3.09
C ALA A 23 7.77 -18.98 -3.69
N PRO A 24 6.99 -19.92 -4.25
CA PRO A 24 5.68 -19.62 -4.84
C PRO A 24 4.73 -18.86 -3.90
N ASP A 25 4.72 -19.20 -2.61
CA ASP A 25 3.87 -18.57 -1.60
C ASP A 25 4.21 -17.08 -1.36
N ASN A 26 5.41 -16.65 -1.76
CA ASN A 26 5.89 -15.28 -1.63
C ASN A 26 5.86 -14.50 -2.96
N LEU A 27 5.30 -15.08 -4.01
CA LEU A 27 5.26 -14.47 -5.33
C LEU A 27 4.51 -13.12 -5.32
N ASP A 28 3.31 -13.09 -4.74
CA ASP A 28 2.47 -11.89 -4.67
C ASP A 28 2.91 -10.88 -3.60
N SER A 29 3.86 -11.25 -2.73
CA SER A 29 4.46 -10.37 -1.74
C SER A 29 5.84 -9.89 -2.20
N TRP A 30 6.88 -10.67 -1.96
CA TRP A 30 8.26 -10.35 -2.31
C TRP A 30 8.45 -10.16 -3.82
N GLY A 31 7.88 -11.05 -4.64
CA GLY A 31 8.00 -10.95 -6.10
C GLY A 31 7.39 -9.65 -6.62
N TYR A 32 6.22 -9.27 -6.13
CA TYR A 32 5.58 -8.01 -6.48
C TYR A 32 6.43 -6.78 -6.09
N TRP A 33 6.92 -6.73 -4.84
CA TRP A 33 7.76 -5.62 -4.38
C TRP A 33 9.05 -5.49 -5.19
N LEU A 34 9.76 -6.61 -5.39
CA LEU A 34 11.01 -6.62 -6.14
C LEU A 34 10.81 -6.20 -7.59
N LYS A 35 9.75 -6.70 -8.24
CA LYS A 35 9.49 -6.40 -9.65
C LYS A 35 9.16 -4.94 -9.90
N HIS A 36 8.34 -4.34 -9.04
CA HIS A 36 7.71 -3.04 -9.36
C HIS A 36 8.24 -1.88 -8.53
N HIS A 37 8.62 -2.14 -7.27
CA HIS A 37 8.85 -1.07 -6.27
C HIS A 37 10.27 -0.98 -5.76
N CYS A 38 11.13 -1.95 -6.09
CA CYS A 38 12.54 -1.97 -5.69
C CYS A 38 13.47 -1.72 -6.88
N ARG A 39 14.71 -1.36 -6.58
CA ARG A 39 15.80 -1.25 -7.55
C ARG A 39 17.00 -1.98 -6.98
N CYS A 40 17.64 -2.81 -7.78
CA CYS A 40 18.85 -3.51 -7.37
C CYS A 40 19.98 -2.48 -7.19
N LEU A 41 20.49 -2.38 -5.96
CA LEU A 41 21.67 -1.55 -5.66
C LEU A 41 22.98 -2.32 -5.81
N TYR A 42 22.97 -3.63 -5.52
CA TYR A 42 24.16 -4.47 -5.51
C TYR A 42 23.79 -5.95 -5.68
N GLY A 43 24.69 -6.73 -6.31
CA GLY A 43 24.54 -8.16 -6.51
C GLY A 43 23.65 -8.53 -7.70
N GLU A 44 23.03 -9.72 -7.64
CA GLU A 44 22.12 -10.18 -8.69
C GLU A 44 20.77 -9.44 -8.61
N ASP A 45 20.30 -8.91 -9.74
CA ASP A 45 18.97 -8.31 -9.83
C ASP A 45 17.85 -9.37 -9.85
N LEU A 46 17.35 -9.72 -8.67
CA LEU A 46 16.25 -10.68 -8.51
C LEU A 46 14.95 -10.21 -9.16
N SER A 47 14.76 -8.92 -9.47
CA SER A 47 13.55 -8.43 -10.14
C SER A 47 13.37 -9.02 -11.55
N GLN A 48 14.47 -9.45 -12.18
CA GLN A 48 14.46 -10.10 -13.50
C GLN A 48 13.86 -11.51 -13.47
N ARG A 49 13.76 -12.13 -12.28
CA ARG A 49 13.20 -13.47 -12.11
C ARG A 49 11.67 -13.48 -12.06
N PHE A 50 11.03 -12.31 -12.07
CA PHE A 50 9.58 -12.18 -11.99
C PHE A 50 8.99 -11.57 -13.27
N ALA A 51 7.87 -12.11 -13.72
CA ALA A 51 7.04 -11.50 -14.76
C ALA A 51 6.35 -10.23 -14.22
N HIS A 52 5.83 -9.38 -15.12
CA HIS A 52 4.98 -8.28 -14.68
C HIS A 52 3.68 -8.79 -14.07
N PHE A 53 3.40 -8.34 -12.85
CA PHE A 53 2.15 -8.60 -12.16
C PHE A 53 1.02 -7.72 -12.72
N ARG A 54 -0.16 -8.32 -12.90
CA ARG A 54 -1.40 -7.57 -13.09
C ARG A 54 -1.98 -7.20 -11.73
N PRO A 55 -2.56 -6.00 -11.56
CA PRO A 55 -3.32 -5.66 -10.36
C PRO A 55 -4.35 -6.74 -10.03
N SER A 56 -4.39 -7.15 -8.76
CA SER A 56 -5.31 -8.18 -8.28
C SER A 56 -5.58 -8.03 -6.79
N ARG A 57 -6.68 -8.64 -6.33
CA ARG A 57 -6.96 -8.79 -4.90
C ARG A 57 -5.91 -9.61 -4.16
N THR A 58 -5.38 -10.67 -4.78
CA THR A 58 -4.36 -11.53 -4.15
C THR A 58 -3.12 -10.72 -3.78
N ILE A 59 -2.64 -9.85 -4.68
CA ILE A 59 -1.51 -8.96 -4.39
C ILE A 59 -1.90 -7.96 -3.30
N ALA A 60 -3.10 -7.36 -3.38
CA ALA A 60 -3.55 -6.42 -2.35
C ALA A 60 -3.55 -7.07 -0.96
N GLN A 61 -4.02 -8.32 -0.86
CA GLN A 61 -4.00 -9.12 0.36
C GLN A 61 -2.58 -9.45 0.81
N ALA A 62 -1.69 -9.86 -0.11
CA ALA A 62 -0.31 -10.18 0.21
C ALA A 62 0.48 -8.98 0.75
N VAL A 63 0.23 -7.77 0.22
CA VAL A 63 1.01 -6.56 0.58
C VAL A 63 0.39 -5.71 1.70
N ASN A 64 -0.92 -5.85 1.96
CA ASN A 64 -1.63 -5.07 2.98
C ASN A 64 -2.34 -5.91 4.05
N GLY A 65 -2.34 -7.25 3.94
CA GLY A 65 -3.12 -8.14 4.80
C GLY A 65 -2.73 -8.11 6.28
N ASP A 66 -1.52 -7.67 6.58
CA ASP A 66 -0.99 -7.43 7.93
C ASP A 66 -1.53 -6.15 8.61
N VAL A 67 -2.38 -5.37 7.92
CA VAL A 67 -2.84 -4.04 8.38
C VAL A 67 -3.34 -4.05 9.83
N VAL A 68 -4.13 -5.04 10.25
CA VAL A 68 -4.67 -5.07 11.61
C VAL A 68 -3.56 -5.19 12.64
N ALA A 69 -2.58 -6.07 12.41
CA ALA A 69 -1.47 -6.27 13.32
C ALA A 69 -0.58 -5.01 13.37
N VAL A 70 -0.26 -4.42 12.22
CA VAL A 70 0.56 -3.20 12.13
C VAL A 70 -0.11 -2.02 12.82
N ILE A 71 -1.39 -1.78 12.57
CA ILE A 71 -2.12 -0.67 13.20
C ILE A 71 -2.23 -0.85 14.72
N ASN A 72 -2.43 -2.08 15.19
CA ASN A 72 -2.46 -2.34 16.64
C ASN A 72 -1.09 -2.09 17.29
N ALA A 73 0.00 -2.49 16.63
CA ALA A 73 1.35 -2.22 17.10
C ALA A 73 1.64 -0.71 17.16
N ASP A 74 1.26 0.04 16.12
CA ASP A 74 1.40 1.50 16.09
C ASP A 74 0.57 2.18 17.19
N ILE A 75 -0.67 1.72 17.44
CA ILE A 75 -1.52 2.22 18.54
C ILE A 75 -0.87 1.97 19.91
N ALA A 76 -0.33 0.76 20.13
CA ALA A 76 0.34 0.42 21.37
C ALA A 76 1.58 1.30 21.60
N ALA A 77 2.38 1.51 20.54
CA ALA A 77 3.55 2.38 20.58
C ALA A 77 3.19 3.86 20.84
N LEU A 78 2.10 4.35 20.24
CA LEU A 78 1.58 5.70 20.48
C LEU A 78 1.14 5.90 21.93
N SER A 79 0.41 4.93 22.48
CA SER A 79 -0.15 4.99 23.84
C SER A 79 0.94 4.95 24.91
N GLY A 80 2.01 4.17 24.67
CA GLY A 80 3.12 4.00 25.60
C GLY A 80 4.21 5.09 25.54
N GLN A 81 4.08 6.08 24.66
CA GLN A 81 5.14 7.07 24.40
C GLN A 81 4.72 8.47 24.86
N PRO A 82 5.29 9.00 25.96
CA PRO A 82 4.94 10.34 26.44
C PRO A 82 5.53 11.47 25.58
N ASP A 83 6.67 11.24 24.92
CA ASP A 83 7.33 12.22 24.06
C ASP A 83 6.63 12.36 22.70
N GLU A 84 6.10 13.55 22.44
CA GLU A 84 5.42 13.89 21.19
C GLU A 84 6.29 13.64 19.95
N LYS A 85 7.57 14.01 19.99
CA LYS A 85 8.48 13.83 18.84
C LYS A 85 8.65 12.35 18.50
N ARG A 86 8.61 11.48 19.52
CA ARG A 86 8.68 10.03 19.35
C ARG A 86 7.34 9.40 18.95
N ARG A 87 6.20 10.05 19.23
CA ARG A 87 4.87 9.60 18.78
C ARG A 87 4.60 9.91 17.30
N ILE A 88 4.98 11.10 16.84
CA ILE A 88 4.70 11.60 15.48
C ILE A 88 4.98 10.56 14.37
N PRO A 89 6.12 9.84 14.37
CA PRO A 89 6.38 8.81 13.35
C PRO A 89 5.36 7.68 13.33
N PHE A 90 4.90 7.18 14.49
CA PHE A 90 3.89 6.11 14.58
C PHE A 90 2.53 6.59 14.08
N GLN A 91 2.13 7.82 14.41
CA GLN A 91 0.88 8.41 13.91
C GLN A 91 0.88 8.54 12.39
N ARG A 92 2.01 8.98 11.82
CA ARG A 92 2.20 9.03 10.36
C ARG A 92 2.16 7.64 9.74
N ALA A 93 2.86 6.67 10.34
CA ALA A 93 2.91 5.29 9.86
C ALA A 93 1.51 4.66 9.82
N ALA A 94 0.77 4.76 10.92
CA ALA A 94 -0.60 4.28 11.02
C ALA A 94 -1.53 4.95 10.01
N ALA A 95 -1.45 6.28 9.86
CA ALA A 95 -2.26 7.02 8.89
C ALA A 95 -1.98 6.57 7.45
N ARG A 96 -0.71 6.44 7.05
CA ARG A 96 -0.33 5.95 5.72
C ARG A 96 -0.77 4.51 5.49
N LYS A 97 -0.60 3.63 6.49
CA LYS A 97 -0.99 2.22 6.39
C LYS A 97 -2.50 2.07 6.24
N ARG A 98 -3.30 2.86 6.95
CA ARG A 98 -4.77 2.89 6.79
C ARG A 98 -5.18 3.25 5.37
N ILE A 99 -4.59 4.31 4.80
CA ILE A 99 -4.91 4.73 3.42
C ILE A 99 -4.52 3.64 2.43
N ARG A 100 -3.31 3.06 2.51
CA ARG A 100 -2.89 2.00 1.60
C ARG A 100 -3.73 0.72 1.73
N ALA A 101 -4.13 0.39 2.95
CA ALA A 101 -4.95 -0.78 3.21
C ALA A 101 -6.34 -0.70 2.57
N THR A 102 -6.84 0.50 2.23
CA THR A 102 -8.11 0.64 1.48
C THR A 102 -8.14 -0.17 0.19
N ASN A 103 -6.98 -0.43 -0.42
CA ASN A 103 -6.87 -1.26 -1.62
C ASN A 103 -7.17 -2.74 -1.39
N LEU A 104 -7.29 -3.22 -0.14
CA LEU A 104 -7.87 -4.53 0.15
C LEU A 104 -9.36 -4.61 -0.25
N LEU A 105 -10.05 -3.46 -0.31
CA LEU A 105 -11.45 -3.37 -0.74
C LEU A 105 -11.61 -3.21 -2.25
N ARG A 106 -10.53 -3.34 -3.02
CA ARG A 106 -10.57 -3.30 -4.48
C ARG A 106 -11.46 -4.42 -5.04
N ALA A 107 -11.94 -4.27 -6.27
CA ALA A 107 -12.64 -5.33 -6.99
C ALA A 107 -11.64 -6.18 -7.80
N ASP A 108 -12.06 -7.37 -8.22
CA ASP A 108 -11.22 -8.30 -8.98
C ASP A 108 -10.95 -7.83 -10.42
N ASP A 109 -11.82 -6.97 -10.96
CA ASP A 109 -11.72 -6.39 -12.30
C ASP A 109 -11.04 -5.00 -12.32
N ASP A 110 -10.65 -4.44 -11.17
CA ASP A 110 -9.90 -3.18 -11.11
C ASP A 110 -8.53 -3.36 -11.80
N THR A 111 -8.31 -2.68 -12.92
CA THR A 111 -7.09 -2.83 -13.75
C THR A 111 -5.93 -1.91 -13.37
N ASP A 112 -6.15 -0.98 -12.46
CA ASP A 112 -5.20 0.06 -12.07
C ASP A 112 -4.48 -0.28 -10.75
N TRP A 113 -3.35 0.36 -10.47
CA TRP A 113 -2.69 0.24 -9.16
C TRP A 113 -2.28 1.63 -8.65
N PRO A 114 -2.77 2.05 -7.47
CA PRO A 114 -2.45 3.37 -6.93
C PRO A 114 -0.99 3.44 -6.46
N ASP A 115 -0.30 4.53 -6.81
CA ASP A 115 1.09 4.79 -6.43
C ASP A 115 1.17 5.75 -5.23
N THR A 116 0.39 6.83 -5.26
CA THR A 116 0.36 7.86 -4.22
C THR A 116 -0.81 7.69 -3.26
N LEU A 117 -0.72 8.26 -2.05
CA LEU A 117 -1.82 8.21 -1.06
C LEU A 117 -3.10 8.87 -1.61
N GLU A 118 -2.95 9.88 -2.44
CA GLU A 118 -4.02 10.52 -3.20
C GLU A 118 -4.69 9.56 -4.18
N ASP A 119 -3.94 8.73 -4.90
CA ASP A 119 -4.51 7.74 -5.81
C ASP A 119 -5.35 6.72 -5.03
N TYR A 120 -4.83 6.21 -3.90
CA TYR A 120 -5.60 5.34 -3.02
C TYR A 120 -6.91 6.00 -2.57
N LEU A 121 -6.84 7.27 -2.16
CA LEU A 121 -8.02 8.03 -1.75
C LEU A 121 -9.01 8.21 -2.90
N ALA A 122 -8.55 8.57 -4.09
CA ALA A 122 -9.39 8.81 -5.26
C ALA A 122 -10.13 7.55 -5.71
N LEU A 123 -9.45 6.39 -5.70
CA LEU A 123 -10.08 5.11 -6.01
C LEU A 123 -11.07 4.68 -4.93
N PHE A 124 -10.70 4.84 -3.66
CA PHE A 124 -11.58 4.55 -2.55
C PHE A 124 -12.83 5.43 -2.54
N ALA A 125 -12.69 6.71 -2.87
CA ALA A 125 -13.79 7.67 -2.92
C ALA A 125 -14.88 7.30 -3.93
N LYS A 126 -14.52 6.66 -5.04
CA LYS A 126 -15.49 6.17 -6.04
C LYS A 126 -16.42 5.10 -5.46
N LYS A 127 -15.91 4.26 -4.55
CA LYS A 127 -16.66 3.15 -3.94
C LYS A 127 -17.33 3.53 -2.62
N TYR A 128 -16.69 4.41 -1.84
CA TYR A 128 -17.13 4.78 -0.48
C TYR A 128 -17.17 6.31 -0.28
N PRO A 129 -18.06 7.04 -1.00
CA PRO A 129 -18.10 8.50 -0.95
C PRO A 129 -18.38 9.05 0.46
N SER A 130 -19.15 8.34 1.29
CA SER A 130 -19.47 8.74 2.67
C SER A 130 -18.25 8.72 3.62
N LYS A 131 -17.15 8.07 3.24
CA LYS A 131 -15.92 7.96 4.04
C LYS A 131 -14.82 8.92 3.61
N VAL A 132 -15.03 9.68 2.53
CA VAL A 132 -14.00 10.55 1.93
C VAL A 132 -13.51 11.63 2.88
N HIS A 133 -14.41 12.28 3.63
CA HIS A 133 -14.01 13.28 4.62
C HIS A 133 -13.08 12.67 5.67
N GLU A 134 -13.44 11.51 6.21
CA GLU A 134 -12.65 10.82 7.22
C GLU A 134 -11.25 10.46 6.71
N LEU A 135 -11.11 9.96 5.47
CA LEU A 135 -9.78 9.66 4.91
C LEU A 135 -8.98 10.89 4.52
N ASN A 136 -9.61 12.00 4.12
CA ASN A 136 -8.91 13.27 3.92
C ASN A 136 -8.26 13.75 5.22
N ASP A 137 -8.97 13.61 6.35
CA ASP A 137 -8.37 13.88 7.65
C ASP A 137 -7.19 12.93 7.93
N VAL A 138 -7.28 11.65 7.52
CA VAL A 138 -6.16 10.70 7.69
C VAL A 138 -4.96 11.10 6.82
N LEU A 139 -5.20 11.57 5.60
CA LEU A 139 -4.15 12.05 4.70
C LEU A 139 -3.42 13.26 5.29
N ARG A 140 -4.16 14.20 5.90
CA ARG A 140 -3.56 15.32 6.65
C ARG A 140 -2.68 14.83 7.79
N GLU A 141 -3.19 13.94 8.65
CA GLU A 141 -2.42 13.37 9.76
C GLU A 141 -1.18 12.60 9.28
N SER A 142 -1.21 12.01 8.08
CA SER A 142 -0.04 11.32 7.51
C SER A 142 1.14 12.26 7.19
N ARG A 143 0.87 13.55 7.00
CA ARG A 143 1.83 14.59 6.64
C ARG A 143 2.23 15.42 7.84
N THR A 144 1.24 16.00 8.47
CA THR A 144 1.38 16.94 9.57
C THR A 144 0.48 16.47 10.70
N PRO A 145 0.92 15.48 11.51
CA PRO A 145 0.19 15.08 12.68
C PRO A 145 -0.04 16.27 13.60
N GLY A 146 -1.30 16.46 14.00
CA GLY A 146 -1.69 17.49 14.96
C GLY A 146 -2.82 17.06 15.88
N GLU A 147 -3.44 15.91 15.61
CA GLU A 147 -4.47 15.35 16.48
C GLU A 147 -3.85 14.72 17.73
N ALA A 148 -4.48 14.98 18.89
CA ALA A 148 -4.09 14.37 20.15
C ALA A 148 -4.13 12.82 20.05
N PRO A 149 -3.17 12.10 20.66
CA PRO A 149 -3.04 10.64 20.48
C PRO A 149 -4.33 9.87 20.76
N ASP A 150 -5.02 10.16 21.86
CA ASP A 150 -6.25 9.45 22.24
C ASP A 150 -7.37 9.62 21.20
N LYS A 151 -7.48 10.82 20.64
CA LYS A 151 -8.47 11.11 19.59
C LYS A 151 -8.11 10.40 18.28
N PHE A 152 -6.83 10.40 17.91
CA PHE A 152 -6.32 9.68 16.74
C PHE A 152 -6.53 8.17 16.86
N ILE A 153 -6.24 7.60 18.03
CA ILE A 153 -6.44 6.18 18.34
C ILE A 153 -7.92 5.82 18.24
N ALA A 154 -8.80 6.58 18.90
CA ALA A 154 -10.24 6.32 18.88
C ALA A 154 -10.83 6.41 17.45
N ARG A 155 -10.37 7.37 16.63
CA ARG A 155 -10.78 7.48 15.22
C ARG A 155 -10.25 6.31 14.39
N THR A 156 -8.99 5.91 14.62
CA THR A 156 -8.39 4.76 13.96
C THR A 156 -9.13 3.47 14.28
N GLN A 157 -9.45 3.21 15.53
CA GLN A 157 -10.20 2.01 15.95
C GLN A 157 -11.59 1.96 15.32
N ARG A 158 -12.33 3.09 15.31
CA ARG A 158 -13.64 3.19 14.63
C ARG A 158 -13.54 2.87 13.14
N PHE A 159 -12.55 3.46 12.47
CA PHE A 159 -12.32 3.19 11.06
C PHE A 159 -12.01 1.72 10.81
N MET A 160 -11.12 1.12 11.61
CA MET A 160 -10.71 -0.27 11.44
C MET A 160 -11.87 -1.25 11.72
N ALA A 161 -12.77 -0.93 12.66
CA ALA A 161 -13.97 -1.71 12.88
C ALA A 161 -14.89 -1.72 11.65
N TRP A 162 -15.19 -0.54 11.09
CA TRP A 162 -15.94 -0.42 9.84
C TRP A 162 -15.23 -1.13 8.68
N PHE A 163 -13.93 -0.93 8.54
CA PHE A 163 -13.14 -1.50 7.46
C PHE A 163 -13.15 -3.03 7.48
N ARG A 164 -13.09 -3.65 8.66
CA ARG A 164 -13.20 -5.10 8.83
C ARG A 164 -14.59 -5.63 8.45
N GLN A 165 -15.65 -4.88 8.76
CA GLN A 165 -16.99 -5.23 8.33
C GLN A 165 -17.10 -5.26 6.81
N GLN A 166 -16.56 -4.25 6.12
CA GLN A 166 -16.57 -4.20 4.65
C GLN A 166 -15.78 -5.35 4.03
N LEU A 167 -14.62 -5.71 4.60
CA LEU A 167 -13.86 -6.87 4.13
C LEU A 167 -14.63 -8.19 4.31
N ALA A 168 -15.43 -8.32 5.38
CA ALA A 168 -16.27 -9.49 5.59
C ALA A 168 -17.42 -9.55 4.57
N GLU A 169 -18.09 -8.42 4.33
CA GLU A 169 -19.17 -8.30 3.34
C GLU A 169 -18.69 -8.64 1.92
N GLN A 170 -17.48 -8.22 1.55
CA GLN A 170 -16.89 -8.56 0.24
C GLN A 170 -16.54 -10.05 0.09
N LYS A 171 -16.27 -10.76 1.20
CA LYS A 171 -16.03 -12.22 1.19
C LYS A 171 -17.31 -13.03 1.13
N SER A 172 -18.43 -12.49 1.64
CA SER A 172 -19.73 -13.17 1.63
C SER A 172 -20.57 -12.88 0.38
N ALA A 173 -20.14 -11.97 -0.49
CA ALA A 173 -20.78 -11.77 -1.79
C ALA A 173 -20.61 -13.03 -2.65
N PRO A 174 -21.69 -13.62 -3.19
CA PRO A 174 -21.57 -14.78 -4.07
C PRO A 174 -20.73 -14.40 -5.30
N GLU A 175 -19.81 -15.28 -5.71
CA GLU A 175 -19.16 -15.19 -7.02
C GLU A 175 -20.29 -15.16 -8.07
N ALA A 176 -20.62 -13.98 -8.58
CA ALA A 176 -21.58 -13.85 -9.67
C ALA A 176 -21.03 -14.70 -10.82
N GLY A 177 -21.72 -15.81 -11.10
CA GLY A 177 -21.25 -16.89 -11.94
C GLY A 177 -20.66 -16.37 -13.25
N LEU A 178 -19.35 -16.56 -13.41
CA LEU A 178 -18.69 -16.38 -14.68
C LEU A 178 -19.19 -17.50 -15.61
N ALA A 179 -20.26 -17.21 -16.35
CA ALA A 179 -20.59 -17.97 -17.54
C ALA A 179 -19.32 -18.08 -18.38
N ARG A 180 -18.88 -19.31 -18.64
CA ARG A 180 -17.75 -19.62 -19.51
C ARG A 180 -18.09 -19.22 -20.94
N GLY A 181 -18.00 -17.92 -21.23
CA GLY A 181 -18.00 -17.38 -22.58
C GLY A 181 -16.67 -17.68 -23.24
N VAL A 182 -16.71 -18.48 -24.29
CA VAL A 182 -15.61 -18.81 -25.19
C VAL A 182 -14.80 -17.54 -25.52
N ARG A 183 -13.50 -17.53 -25.21
CA ARG A 183 -12.60 -16.46 -25.66
C ARG A 183 -12.44 -16.55 -27.19
N PRO A 184 -12.70 -15.50 -27.97
CA PRO A 184 -12.28 -15.48 -29.36
C PRO A 184 -10.74 -15.32 -29.45
N PRO A 185 -10.12 -15.78 -30.55
CA PRO A 185 -8.68 -15.79 -30.69
C PRO A 185 -8.13 -14.37 -30.86
N PHE A 186 -6.91 -14.18 -30.37
CA PHE A 186 -6.09 -12.99 -30.47
C PHE A 186 -6.20 -12.26 -31.82
N SER A 187 -6.42 -10.95 -31.78
CA SER A 187 -5.99 -10.03 -32.83
C SER A 187 -4.91 -9.12 -32.26
N CYS A 188 -3.73 -9.21 -32.87
CA CYS A 188 -2.58 -8.38 -32.62
C CYS A 188 -2.90 -6.95 -33.08
N ALA A 189 -3.16 -6.04 -32.14
CA ALA A 189 -3.19 -4.61 -32.39
C ALA A 189 -1.98 -3.97 -31.70
N VAL A 190 -1.02 -3.57 -32.54
CA VAL A 190 0.16 -2.79 -32.19
C VAL A 190 -0.29 -1.48 -31.54
N LEU A 191 0.05 -1.26 -30.27
CA LEU A 191 -0.06 0.04 -29.60
C LEU A 191 1.32 0.70 -29.48
N PRO A 192 1.39 2.04 -29.56
CA PRO A 192 2.59 2.76 -29.92
C PRO A 192 3.63 2.81 -28.79
N ARG A 193 4.89 2.86 -29.22
CA ARG A 193 6.08 3.02 -28.38
C ARG A 193 5.94 4.26 -27.51
N TYR A 194 5.97 4.11 -26.19
CA TYR A 194 6.18 5.24 -25.28
C TYR A 194 7.63 5.72 -25.42
N ARG A 195 7.76 6.93 -25.95
CA ARG A 195 8.99 7.71 -26.09
C ARG A 195 9.39 8.22 -24.70
N THR A 196 10.61 7.90 -24.28
CA THR A 196 11.27 8.52 -23.14
C THR A 196 11.71 9.92 -23.52
N ASP A 197 11.12 10.94 -22.89
CA ASP A 197 11.68 12.30 -22.88
C ASP A 197 12.08 12.67 -21.45
N HIS A 198 13.35 13.03 -21.30
CA HIS A 198 13.94 13.64 -20.12
C HIS A 198 13.53 15.11 -20.05
N HIS A 199 12.93 15.56 -18.94
CA HIS A 199 13.36 16.72 -18.13
C HIS A 199 12.25 17.26 -17.20
N THR A 200 12.70 17.64 -15.99
CA THR A 200 12.17 18.67 -15.06
C THR A 200 11.27 18.23 -13.89
N LEU A 201 11.91 18.22 -12.71
CA LEU A 201 11.44 18.56 -11.35
C LEU A 201 9.94 18.55 -11.03
N ALA A 202 9.54 17.69 -10.08
CA ALA A 202 8.63 18.10 -9.00
C ALA A 202 8.83 17.22 -7.76
N ARG A 203 8.95 17.91 -6.62
CA ARG A 203 9.13 17.35 -5.28
C ARG A 203 7.88 16.56 -4.89
N GLY A 204 8.02 15.25 -4.75
CA GLY A 204 7.04 14.38 -4.13
C GLY A 204 7.80 13.26 -3.44
N SER A 205 8.06 13.42 -2.16
CA SER A 205 8.68 12.40 -1.30
C SER A 205 7.73 11.21 -1.18
N SER A 206 7.75 10.34 -2.19
CA SER A 206 7.34 8.96 -2.05
C SER A 206 8.60 8.19 -1.65
N LEU A 207 8.61 7.67 -0.43
CA LEU A 207 9.62 6.74 0.06
C LEU A 207 9.66 5.55 -0.90
N LYS A 208 10.54 5.61 -1.90
CA LYS A 208 10.98 4.44 -2.65
C LYS A 208 11.73 3.58 -1.65
N ARG A 209 11.20 2.39 -1.38
CA ARG A 209 11.87 1.39 -0.54
C ARG A 209 13.13 0.97 -1.29
N VAL A 210 14.25 1.53 -0.86
CA VAL A 210 15.57 1.14 -1.33
C VAL A 210 15.93 -0.14 -0.57
N VAL A 211 16.04 -1.25 -1.29
CA VAL A 211 16.61 -2.53 -0.79
C VAL A 211 17.98 -2.66 -1.41
#